data_AF-A0A453HTU5-F1
#
_entry.id   AF-A0A453HTU5-F1
#
_cell.length_a   1.000
_cell.length_b   1.000
_cell.length_c   1.000
_cell.angle_alpha   90.00
_cell.angle_beta   90.00
_cell.angle_gamma   90.00
#
_symmetry.space_group_name_H-M   'P 1'
#
loop_
_entity.id
_entity.type
_entity.pdbx_description
1 polymer ?
#
loop_
_entity_poly.entity_id
_entity_poly.type
_entity_poly.pdbx_seq_one_letter_code
_entity_poly.pdbx_strand_id
1 'polypeptide(L)' 'AIFRNSISLQAMLQGNTLNLTCEGKGIYRSYIVAEATQDKIDQLCNQLCS' A
#
# COMPACT_ATOMS: atom_id res chain seq x y z
N ALA A 1 -8.34 5.48 -7.45
CA ALA A 1 -7.11 5.42 -8.27
C ALA A 1 -6.29 4.22 -7.81
N ILE A 2 -5.76 3.42 -8.73
CA ILE A 2 -4.83 2.32 -8.42
C ILE A 2 -3.44 2.86 -8.73
N PHE A 3 -2.59 3.02 -7.71
CA PHE A 3 -1.21 3.47 -7.88
C PHE A 3 -0.31 2.23 -8.05
N ARG A 4 0.45 2.16 -9.15
CA ARG A 4 1.43 1.09 -9.40
C ARG A 4 2.83 1.69 -9.37
N ASN A 5 3.67 1.24 -8.44
CA ASN A 5 5.12 1.50 -8.44
C ASN A 5 5.85 0.15 -8.67
N SER A 6 7.05 0.18 -9.24
CA SER A 6 7.70 -0.93 -9.99
C SER A 6 8.26 -2.12 -9.17
N ILE A 7 7.86 -2.25 -7.90
CA ILE A 7 7.97 -3.47 -7.08
C ILE A 7 6.53 -3.95 -6.97
N SER A 8 6.20 -5.22 -7.28
CA SER A 8 4.81 -5.73 -7.35
C SER A 8 4.03 -5.49 -6.04
N LEU A 9 3.58 -4.26 -5.87
CA LEU A 9 2.95 -3.76 -4.69
C LEU A 9 1.67 -3.08 -5.12
N GLN A 10 0.56 -3.57 -4.59
CA GLN A 10 -0.76 -3.07 -4.87
C GLN A 10 -1.27 -2.32 -3.65
N ALA A 11 -1.50 -1.02 -3.83
CA ALA A 11 -2.18 -0.20 -2.85
C ALA A 11 -3.64 0.02 -3.29
N MET A 12 -4.59 -0.41 -2.45
CA MET A 12 -6.02 -0.24 -2.67
C MET A 12 -6.64 0.54 -1.52
N LEU A 13 -7.13 1.74 -1.79
CA LEU A 13 -7.90 2.52 -0.83
C LEU A 13 -9.40 2.19 -0.96
N GLN A 14 -10.00 1.68 0.12
CA GLN A 14 -11.44 1.47 0.25
C GLN A 14 -11.96 2.32 1.42
N GLY A 15 -12.56 3.47 1.10
CA GLY A 15 -12.96 4.46 2.10
C GLY A 15 -11.76 4.98 2.87
N ASN A 16 -11.76 4.79 4.20
CA ASN A 16 -10.67 5.15 5.10
C ASN A 16 -9.67 4.00 5.35
N THR A 17 -9.76 2.92 4.57
CA THR A 17 -8.89 1.75 4.72
C THR A 17 -7.96 1.65 3.53
N LEU A 18 -6.66 1.62 3.78
CA LEU A 18 -5.60 1.37 2.80
C LEU A 18 -5.13 -0.07 2.93
N ASN A 19 -5.40 -0.86 1.90
CA ASN A 19 -4.88 -2.21 1.75
C ASN A 19 -3.59 -2.17 0.93
N LEU A 20 -2.52 -2.74 1.46
CA LEU A 20 -1.22 -2.87 0.83
C LEU A 20 -0.89 -4.34 0.66
N THR A 21 -0.65 -4.75 -0.58
CA THR A 21 -0.25 -6.12 -0.94
C THR A 21 1.12 -6.07 -1.58
N CYS A 22 2.11 -6.71 -0.98
CA CYS A 22 3.43 -6.93 -1.57
C CYS A 22 3.47 -8.33 -2.20
N GLU A 23 3.24 -8.43 -3.50
CA GLU A 23 3.22 -9.72 -4.22
C GLU A 23 4.59 -10.38 -4.27
N GLY A 24 5.67 -9.58 -4.32
CA GLY A 24 7.05 -10.11 -4.29
C GLY A 24 7.40 -10.89 -3.02
N LYS A 25 6.67 -10.66 -1.92
CA LYS A 25 6.83 -11.37 -0.64
C LYS A 25 5.57 -12.13 -0.18
N GLY A 26 4.46 -12.00 -0.90
CA GLY A 26 3.15 -12.52 -0.48
C GLY A 26 2.59 -11.87 0.79
N ILE A 27 3.03 -10.65 1.14
CA ILE A 27 2.62 -9.97 2.38
C ILE A 27 1.40 -9.08 2.09
N TYR A 28 0.37 -9.19 2.92
CA TYR A 28 -0.81 -8.34 2.88
C TYR A 28 -1.00 -7.62 4.22
N ARG A 29 -1.22 -6.31 4.19
CA ARG A 29 -1.59 -5.51 5.36
C ARG A 29 -2.66 -4.48 5.04
N SER A 30 -3.57 -4.31 5.97
CA SER A 30 -4.61 -3.29 5.94
C SER A 30 -4.34 -2.25 7.01
N TYR A 31 -4.41 -0.98 6.63
CA TYR A 31 -4.23 0.16 7.52
C TYR A 31 -5.48 1.02 7.48
N ILE A 32 -5.99 1.46 8.63
CA ILE A 32 -7.04 2.48 8.67
C ILE A 32 -6.32 3.83 8.58
N VAL A 33 -6.35 4.45 7.40
CA VAL A 33 -5.74 5.74 7.12
C VAL A 33 -6.82 6.62 6.51
N ALA A 34 -7.35 7.54 7.31
CA ALA A 34 -8.11 8.66 6.79
C ALA A 34 -7.12 9.49 5.96
N GLU A 35 -7.37 9.63 4.66
CA GLU A 35 -6.54 10.42 3.73
C GLU A 35 -5.11 9.87 3.53
N ALA A 36 -5.00 8.63 3.03
CA ALA A 36 -3.71 8.08 2.61
C ALA A 36 -3.14 8.90 1.43
N THR A 37 -2.20 9.80 1.72
CA THR A 37 -1.42 10.50 0.71
C THR A 37 -0.41 9.55 0.06
N GLN A 38 0.00 9.88 -1.16
CA GLN A 38 0.92 9.06 -1.94
C GLN A 38 2.26 8.81 -1.21
N ASP A 39 2.76 9.82 -0.51
CA ASP A 39 3.98 9.73 0.32
C ASP A 39 3.83 8.71 1.48
N LYS A 40 2.66 8.71 2.14
CA LYS A 40 2.34 7.78 3.22
C LYS A 40 2.24 6.35 2.70
N ILE A 41 1.65 6.18 1.52
CA ILE A 41 1.57 4.89 0.82
C ILE A 41 3.00 4.43 0.54
N ASP A 42 3.83 5.22 -0.16
CA ASP A 42 5.21 4.83 -0.50
C ASP A 42 6.06 4.46 0.74
N GLN A 43 5.92 5.19 1.86
CA GLN A 43 6.59 4.82 3.12
C GLN A 43 6.14 3.45 3.63
N LEU A 44 4.83 3.20 3.70
CA LEU A 44 4.28 1.93 4.16
C LEU A 44 4.68 0.78 3.22
N CYS A 45 4.71 1.07 1.92
CA CYS A 45 5.12 0.12 0.88
C CYS A 45 6.59 -0.28 1.03
N ASN A 46 7.48 0.68 1.28
CA ASN A 46 8.88 0.39 1.59
C ASN A 46 9.01 -0.42 2.90
N GLN A 47 8.22 -0.10 3.93
CA GLN A 47 8.23 -0.91 5.17
C GLN A 47 7.70 -2.33 4.99
N LEU A 48 6.76 -2.54 4.06
CA LEU A 48 6.17 -3.86 3.79
C LEU A 48 7.01 -4.73 2.85
N CYS A 49 7.58 -4.12 1.81
CA CYS A 49 8.31 -4.83 0.77
C CYS A 49 9.83 -4.84 0.94
N SER A 50 10.42 -4.08 1.87
CA SER A 50 11.86 -4.17 2.19
C SER A 50 12.21 -5.50 2.82
#